data_AF-A0A1G8KKM8-F1
#
_entry.id   AF-A0A1G8KKM8-F1
#
_cell.length_a   1.000
_cell.length_b   1.000
_cell.length_c   1.000
_cell.angle_alpha   90.00
_cell.angle_beta   90.00
_cell.angle_gamma   90.00
#
_symmetry.space_group_name_H-M   'P 1'
#
loop_
_entity.id
_entity.type
_entity.pdbx_description
1 polymer ?
#
loop_
_entity_poly.entity_id
_entity_poly.type
_entity_poly.pdbx_seq_one_letter_code
_entity_poly.pdbx_strand_id
1 'polypeptide(L)'
;MAQNYDVVILGGGTGGYVAAIRSAQLGLKTAIVEKGKLGGTCLHKGCIPSKALLRSAEVYSTTKNHAADFGVNTGEVSLDFSRVQQRKQGIVDQLHAGVQGLMKKGKIDVYEGIGRILGPSIFSPNAGTVSVEMANGEENEMLIPHNVIIATGSRPRTLPGLTIDGKFVMSSDEALQMEELPKSILIVGGGVIGIEWASMLNDFGVDVTVIEYADRIIPTEDKDISKEMQKLLTKKGIKFATSAKVLADTLQTGDNGVTIQAELKAGTETFSAEKMLVSVGRQANVENIGLENTDIIVEKGFIQVKDTFQTKESHIYAIGDVIGGLQLAHVASHEGITAVEHIKGNKPHAINYDLVSRCIYSNPEASSVGITEQQAKDKGFDVKVGKFSFKAIGKALVYGESDGFVKIIADKETNDILGVHMIGPHVTDMISEAGLAMVLDATPWEIADTIHPHPTLSEVMGEAALAVDGKAIHS
;
A
#
# COMPACT_ATOMS: atom_id res chain seq x y z
N MET A 1 0.19 37.16 5.09
CA MET A 1 0.77 38.06 4.06
C MET A 1 0.87 37.32 2.72
N ALA A 2 1.16 37.98 1.60
CA ALA A 2 1.33 37.29 0.31
C ALA A 2 2.80 36.87 0.11
N GLN A 3 3.06 35.59 -0.17
CA GLN A 3 4.41 35.05 -0.32
C GLN A 3 4.59 34.31 -1.65
N ASN A 4 5.63 34.66 -2.41
CA ASN A 4 5.91 34.04 -3.71
C ASN A 4 6.74 32.76 -3.57
N TYR A 5 6.40 31.75 -4.36
CA TYR A 5 7.07 30.44 -4.43
C TYR A 5 7.20 29.96 -5.87
N ASP A 6 8.19 29.12 -6.16
CA ASP A 6 8.26 28.42 -7.43
C ASP A 6 7.28 27.24 -7.46
N VAL A 7 7.19 26.51 -6.33
CA VAL A 7 6.29 25.37 -6.18
C VAL A 7 5.63 25.39 -4.81
N VAL A 8 4.30 25.25 -4.80
CA VAL A 8 3.52 24.95 -3.57
C VAL A 8 2.95 23.55 -3.69
N ILE A 9 3.21 22.70 -2.71
CA ILE A 9 2.68 21.35 -2.62
C ILE A 9 1.51 21.35 -1.63
N LEU A 10 0.33 20.92 -2.08
CA LEU A 10 -0.84 20.74 -1.23
C LEU A 10 -0.94 19.28 -0.77
N GLY A 11 -0.50 19.02 0.46
CA GLY A 11 -0.43 17.69 1.06
C GLY A 11 1.00 17.26 1.36
N GLY A 12 1.25 16.89 2.62
CA GLY A 12 2.53 16.45 3.17
C GLY A 12 2.72 14.95 3.25
N GLY A 13 1.91 14.16 2.53
CA GLY A 13 2.08 12.70 2.42
C GLY A 13 3.34 12.29 1.65
N THR A 14 3.56 10.98 1.50
CA THR A 14 4.76 10.43 0.87
C THR A 14 5.10 11.04 -0.49
N GLY A 15 4.15 11.13 -1.42
CA GLY A 15 4.38 11.81 -2.70
C GLY A 15 4.69 13.31 -2.53
N GLY A 16 3.95 13.99 -1.65
CA GLY A 16 4.08 15.42 -1.43
C GLY A 16 5.42 15.85 -0.83
N TYR A 17 5.86 15.22 0.28
CA TYR A 17 7.14 15.60 0.88
C TYR A 17 8.34 15.16 0.01
N VAL A 18 8.23 14.08 -0.76
CA VAL A 18 9.26 13.68 -1.72
C VAL A 18 9.35 14.68 -2.87
N ALA A 19 8.21 15.11 -3.42
CA ALA A 19 8.16 16.19 -4.42
C ALA A 19 8.77 17.49 -3.87
N ALA A 20 8.45 17.86 -2.62
CA ALA A 20 9.01 19.05 -1.99
C ALA A 20 10.55 18.97 -1.86
N ILE A 21 11.08 17.82 -1.41
CA ILE A 21 12.53 17.58 -1.35
C ILE A 21 13.16 17.67 -2.73
N ARG A 22 12.55 17.06 -3.75
CA ARG A 22 13.08 17.10 -5.11
C ARG A 22 13.07 18.52 -5.66
N SER A 23 12.03 19.29 -5.41
CA SER A 23 11.93 20.70 -5.83
C SER A 23 13.07 21.53 -5.23
N ALA A 24 13.33 21.37 -3.93
CA ALA A 24 14.44 22.04 -3.26
C ALA A 24 15.81 21.61 -3.81
N GLN A 25 16.00 20.32 -4.11
CA GLN A 25 17.24 19.82 -4.74
C GLN A 25 17.49 20.42 -6.13
N LEU A 26 16.43 20.74 -6.88
CA LEU A 26 16.50 21.42 -8.18
C LEU A 26 16.55 22.95 -8.07
N GLY A 27 16.68 23.49 -6.85
CA GLY A 27 16.85 24.91 -6.58
C GLY A 27 15.56 25.73 -6.62
N LEU A 28 14.39 25.10 -6.54
CA LEU A 28 13.09 25.78 -6.52
C LEU A 28 12.73 26.22 -5.11
N LYS A 29 12.28 27.46 -4.95
CA LYS A 29 11.71 27.94 -3.68
C LYS A 29 10.38 27.23 -3.43
N THR A 30 10.34 26.42 -2.38
CA THR A 30 9.29 25.42 -2.20
C THR A 30 8.55 25.60 -0.87
N ALA A 31 7.22 25.50 -0.90
CA ALA A 31 6.38 25.41 0.28
C ALA A 31 5.52 24.14 0.25
N ILE A 32 5.20 23.61 1.43
CA ILE A 32 4.25 22.52 1.62
C ILE A 32 3.15 22.95 2.58
N VAL A 33 1.90 22.61 2.25
CA VAL A 33 0.73 22.85 3.10
C VAL A 33 0.19 21.50 3.56
N GLU A 34 0.17 21.27 4.87
CA GLU A 34 -0.28 20.02 5.48
C GLU A 34 -1.24 20.31 6.64
N LYS A 35 -2.42 19.70 6.63
CA LYS A 35 -3.47 19.92 7.65
C LYS A 35 -3.30 19.04 8.89
N GLY A 36 -2.54 17.95 8.78
CA GLY A 36 -2.21 17.02 9.83
C GLY A 36 -0.71 17.00 10.11
N LYS A 37 -0.09 15.82 10.07
CA LYS A 37 1.35 15.66 10.29
C LYS A 37 2.04 15.30 8.97
N LEU A 38 3.24 15.86 8.74
CA LEU A 38 4.10 15.49 7.63
C LEU A 38 4.35 13.99 7.60
N GLY A 39 4.38 13.40 6.40
CA GLY A 39 4.40 11.96 6.16
C GLY A 39 3.02 11.36 5.85
N GLY A 40 1.94 12.08 6.15
CA GLY A 40 0.56 11.73 5.76
C GLY A 40 0.14 10.32 6.14
N THR A 41 -0.74 9.71 5.32
CA THR A 41 -1.33 8.41 5.61
C THR A 41 -0.30 7.32 5.83
N CYS A 42 0.68 7.15 4.92
CA CYS A 42 1.60 6.01 5.00
C CYS A 42 2.42 6.00 6.29
N LEU A 43 2.84 7.17 6.77
CA LEU A 43 3.65 7.29 7.98
C LEU A 43 2.82 7.16 9.26
N HIS A 44 1.65 7.80 9.33
CA HIS A 44 0.90 7.94 10.58
C HIS A 44 -0.27 6.96 10.72
N LYS A 45 -0.84 6.51 9.59
CA LYS A 45 -2.12 5.80 9.52
C LYS A 45 -2.15 4.67 8.49
N GLY A 46 -0.97 4.13 8.12
CA GLY A 46 -0.86 3.21 6.99
C GLY A 46 0.33 2.27 7.13
N CYS A 47 1.24 2.36 6.16
CA CYS A 47 2.35 1.42 5.98
C CYS A 47 3.19 1.22 7.26
N ILE A 48 3.77 2.29 7.81
CA ILE A 48 4.69 2.19 8.95
C ILE A 48 4.02 1.57 10.19
N PRO A 49 2.88 2.09 10.68
CA PRO A 49 2.28 1.55 11.89
C PRO A 49 1.75 0.12 11.69
N SER A 50 1.16 -0.22 10.53
CA SER A 50 0.72 -1.60 10.26
C SER A 50 1.89 -2.58 10.21
N LYS A 51 3.02 -2.24 9.57
CA LYS A 51 4.21 -3.10 9.49
C LYS A 51 4.88 -3.25 10.85
N ALA A 52 4.87 -2.20 11.67
CA ALA A 52 5.34 -2.28 13.05
C ALA A 52 4.52 -3.27 13.89
N LEU A 53 3.20 -3.28 13.72
CA LEU A 53 2.28 -4.20 14.40
C LEU A 53 2.41 -5.64 13.88
N LEU A 54 2.46 -5.83 12.56
CA LEU A 54 2.70 -7.14 11.93
C LEU A 54 3.94 -7.82 12.50
N ARG A 55 5.05 -7.08 12.61
CA ARG A 55 6.28 -7.63 13.19
C ARG A 55 6.11 -8.03 14.67
N SER A 56 5.37 -7.24 15.45
CA SER A 56 5.07 -7.59 16.84
C SER A 56 4.16 -8.83 16.95
N ALA A 57 3.20 -8.98 16.03
CA ALA A 57 2.32 -10.14 15.95
C ALA A 57 3.11 -11.41 15.61
N GLU A 58 3.99 -11.32 14.61
CA GLU A 58 4.86 -12.41 14.20
C GLU A 58 5.76 -12.88 15.36
N VAL A 59 6.41 -11.94 16.07
CA VAL A 59 7.24 -12.28 17.25
C VAL A 59 6.43 -12.99 18.33
N TYR A 60 5.21 -12.52 18.61
CA TYR A 60 4.33 -13.16 19.59
C TYR A 60 3.93 -14.57 19.14
N SER A 61 3.45 -14.72 17.90
CA SER A 61 3.03 -15.99 17.31
C SER A 61 4.18 -17.00 17.29
N THR A 62 5.38 -16.60 16.84
CA THR A 62 6.57 -17.47 16.83
C THR A 62 6.96 -17.91 18.24
N THR A 63 6.99 -16.98 19.19
CA THR A 63 7.36 -17.30 20.59
C THR A 63 6.34 -18.25 21.23
N LYS A 64 5.05 -18.04 20.98
CA LYS A 64 3.97 -18.81 21.59
C LYS A 64 3.76 -20.18 20.95
N ASN A 65 3.84 -20.25 19.62
CA ASN A 65 3.40 -21.42 18.85
C ASN A 65 4.56 -22.24 18.27
N HIS A 66 5.73 -21.63 18.05
CA HIS A 66 6.81 -22.24 17.25
C HIS A 66 8.17 -22.29 17.96
N ALA A 67 8.33 -21.67 19.14
CA ALA A 67 9.62 -21.65 19.84
C ALA A 67 10.18 -23.07 20.11
N ALA A 68 9.29 -24.02 20.41
CA ALA A 68 9.65 -25.42 20.63
C ALA A 68 10.23 -26.11 19.38
N ASP A 69 9.82 -25.69 18.17
CA ASP A 69 10.37 -26.20 16.91
C ASP A 69 11.86 -25.86 16.77
N PHE A 70 12.30 -24.79 17.44
CA PHE A 70 13.71 -24.35 17.53
C PHE A 70 14.42 -24.87 18.80
N GLY A 71 13.81 -25.77 19.55
CA GLY A 71 14.36 -26.30 20.81
C GLY A 71 14.32 -25.29 21.97
N VAL A 72 13.54 -24.21 21.85
CA VAL A 72 13.37 -23.21 22.90
C VAL A 72 12.06 -23.47 23.64
N ASN A 73 12.18 -23.94 24.89
CA ASN A 73 11.02 -24.12 25.77
C ASN A 73 10.70 -22.82 26.50
N THR A 74 9.46 -22.33 26.35
CA THR A 74 8.96 -21.16 27.07
C THR A 74 7.93 -21.57 28.12
N GLY A 75 7.74 -20.74 29.14
CA GLY A 75 6.56 -20.81 30.01
C GLY A 75 5.31 -20.28 29.29
N GLU A 76 4.32 -19.85 30.07
CA GLU A 76 3.15 -19.14 29.53
C GLU A 76 3.58 -17.82 28.86
N VAL A 77 3.26 -17.67 27.58
CA VAL A 77 3.58 -16.46 26.79
C VAL A 77 2.38 -15.52 26.80
N SER A 78 2.50 -14.40 27.51
CA SER A 78 1.48 -13.35 27.56
C SER A 78 1.81 -12.17 26.62
N LEU A 79 0.78 -11.48 26.13
CA LEU A 79 0.91 -10.31 25.27
C LEU A 79 0.60 -9.04 26.06
N ASP A 80 1.55 -8.09 26.08
CA ASP A 80 1.31 -6.72 26.53
C ASP A 80 1.05 -5.84 25.29
N PHE A 81 -0.22 -5.70 24.92
CA PHE A 81 -0.62 -4.95 23.73
C PHE A 81 -0.37 -3.44 23.88
N SER A 82 -0.36 -2.91 25.10
CA SER A 82 0.01 -1.51 25.35
C SER A 82 1.47 -1.24 24.95
N ARG A 83 2.39 -2.14 25.29
CA ARG A 83 3.79 -2.04 24.84
C ARG A 83 3.95 -2.20 23.33
N VAL A 84 3.13 -3.03 22.69
CA VAL A 84 3.08 -3.14 21.22
C VAL A 84 2.70 -1.78 20.59
N GLN A 85 1.65 -1.14 21.11
CA GLN A 85 1.22 0.18 20.66
C GLN A 85 2.26 1.27 20.92
N GLN A 86 2.93 1.25 22.07
CA GLN A 86 4.04 2.17 22.39
C GLN A 86 5.20 2.01 21.42
N ARG A 87 5.60 0.76 21.11
CA ARG A 87 6.67 0.50 20.12
C ARG A 87 6.30 1.02 18.74
N LYS A 88 5.08 0.75 18.27
CA LYS A 88 4.54 1.31 17.02
C LYS A 88 4.66 2.82 17.00
N GLN A 89 4.21 3.49 18.07
CA GLN A 89 4.23 4.95 18.15
C GLN A 89 5.66 5.51 18.15
N GLY A 90 6.60 4.90 18.88
CA GLY A 90 8.01 5.32 18.87
C GLY A 90 8.66 5.28 17.49
N ILE A 91 8.33 4.27 16.66
CA ILE A 91 8.81 4.18 15.27
C ILE A 91 8.21 5.30 14.42
N VAL A 92 6.91 5.54 14.54
CA VAL A 92 6.21 6.63 13.82
C VAL A 92 6.82 7.99 14.19
N ASP A 93 7.04 8.25 15.47
CA ASP A 93 7.60 9.51 15.96
C ASP A 93 9.03 9.73 15.48
N GLN A 94 9.87 8.69 15.51
CA GLN A 94 11.24 8.75 15.00
C GLN A 94 11.27 9.12 13.51
N LEU A 95 10.46 8.44 12.70
CA LEU A 95 10.41 8.70 11.26
C LEU A 95 9.80 10.07 10.94
N HIS A 96 8.79 10.50 11.70
CA HIS A 96 8.22 11.84 11.58
C HIS A 96 9.25 12.93 11.87
N ALA A 97 10.04 12.78 12.95
CA ALA A 97 11.15 13.69 13.24
C ALA A 97 12.19 13.69 12.10
N GLY A 98 12.44 12.54 11.47
CA GLY A 98 13.27 12.42 10.27
C GLY A 98 12.74 13.26 9.11
N VAL A 99 11.44 13.16 8.78
CA VAL A 99 10.80 13.96 7.72
C VAL A 99 10.88 15.46 8.02
N GLN A 100 10.60 15.87 9.26
CA GLN A 100 10.76 17.27 9.69
C GLN A 100 12.21 17.76 9.52
N GLY A 101 13.19 16.92 9.86
CA GLY A 101 14.61 17.19 9.62
C GLY A 101 14.94 17.38 8.14
N LEU A 102 14.34 16.57 7.25
CA LEU A 102 14.52 16.69 5.81
C LEU A 102 13.92 18.00 5.27
N MET A 103 12.74 18.43 5.74
CA MET A 103 12.16 19.73 5.34
C MET A 103 13.08 20.89 5.73
N LYS A 104 13.59 20.89 6.96
CA LYS A 104 14.55 21.89 7.46
C LYS A 104 15.84 21.89 6.64
N LYS A 105 16.41 20.71 6.35
CA LYS A 105 17.62 20.57 5.52
C LYS A 105 17.42 21.10 4.10
N GLY A 106 16.23 20.88 3.53
CA GLY A 106 15.84 21.39 2.23
C GLY A 106 15.48 22.88 2.20
N LYS A 107 15.42 23.57 3.36
CA LYS A 107 14.88 24.93 3.50
C LYS A 107 13.49 25.06 2.87
N ILE A 108 12.66 24.05 3.09
CA ILE A 108 11.28 24.00 2.61
C ILE A 108 10.39 24.62 3.69
N ASP A 109 9.58 25.60 3.29
CA ASP A 109 8.63 26.23 4.20
C ASP A 109 7.43 25.28 4.42
N VAL A 110 7.08 25.03 5.68
CA VAL A 110 5.98 24.14 6.06
C VAL A 110 4.87 24.97 6.69
N TYR A 111 3.69 24.92 6.09
CA TYR A 111 2.48 25.58 6.58
C TYR A 111 1.53 24.53 7.14
N GLU A 112 1.28 24.60 8.45
CA GLU A 112 0.34 23.72 9.14
C GLU A 112 -1.06 24.31 9.05
N GLY A 113 -1.91 23.72 8.21
CA GLY A 113 -3.23 24.27 7.93
C GLY A 113 -3.94 23.62 6.74
N ILE A 114 -5.15 24.09 6.48
CA ILE A 114 -5.97 23.63 5.35
C ILE A 114 -5.72 24.55 4.15
N GLY A 115 -5.05 24.02 3.14
CA GLY A 115 -4.84 24.72 1.88
C GLY A 115 -6.02 24.61 0.92
N ARG A 116 -6.40 25.72 0.30
CA ARG A 116 -7.43 25.77 -0.76
C ARG A 116 -6.91 26.57 -1.95
N ILE A 117 -7.08 26.00 -3.14
CA ILE A 117 -6.74 26.65 -4.41
C ILE A 117 -7.79 27.71 -4.71
N LEU A 118 -7.35 28.94 -4.86
CA LEU A 118 -8.18 30.06 -5.27
C LEU A 118 -8.20 30.18 -6.78
N GLY A 119 -9.31 30.72 -7.29
CA GLY A 119 -9.44 31.10 -8.69
C GLY A 119 -8.61 32.34 -9.05
N PRO A 120 -8.77 32.84 -10.28
CA PRO A 120 -8.21 34.12 -10.69
C PRO A 120 -8.51 35.22 -9.66
N SER A 121 -7.51 36.02 -9.33
CA SER A 121 -7.60 37.08 -8.32
C SER A 121 -6.72 38.27 -8.70
N ILE A 122 -6.74 39.30 -7.85
CA ILE A 122 -5.82 40.46 -8.00
C ILE A 122 -4.33 40.06 -7.89
N PHE A 123 -4.03 38.90 -7.30
CA PHE A 123 -2.67 38.42 -7.10
C PHE A 123 -2.17 37.55 -8.27
N SER A 124 -3.07 36.92 -9.02
CA SER A 124 -2.75 36.08 -10.17
C SER A 124 -3.92 36.03 -11.14
N PRO A 125 -3.71 36.28 -12.45
CA PRO A 125 -4.76 36.19 -13.45
C PRO A 125 -5.25 34.75 -13.69
N ASN A 126 -4.48 33.74 -13.24
CA ASN A 126 -4.84 32.32 -13.32
C ASN A 126 -5.15 31.79 -11.91
N ALA A 127 -5.98 30.75 -11.83
CA ALA A 127 -6.16 29.98 -10.59
C ALA A 127 -4.82 29.40 -10.11
N GLY A 128 -4.65 29.12 -8.82
CA GLY A 128 -3.44 28.47 -8.31
C GLY A 128 -2.83 29.11 -7.05
N THR A 129 -3.23 30.34 -6.70
CA THR A 129 -2.91 30.89 -5.36
C THR A 129 -3.50 29.95 -4.30
N VAL A 130 -2.71 29.56 -3.31
CA VAL A 130 -3.17 28.70 -2.22
C VAL A 130 -3.39 29.55 -0.98
N SER A 131 -4.65 29.62 -0.53
CA SER A 131 -4.98 30.17 0.78
C SER A 131 -4.82 29.09 1.84
N VAL A 132 -4.07 29.37 2.90
CA VAL A 132 -3.88 28.45 4.02
C VAL A 132 -4.67 28.95 5.22
N GLU A 133 -5.68 28.19 5.61
CA GLU A 133 -6.34 28.34 6.91
C GLU A 133 -5.43 27.74 7.99
N MET A 134 -4.75 28.60 8.76
CA MET A 134 -3.69 28.20 9.68
C MET A 134 -4.26 27.43 10.88
N ALA A 135 -3.64 26.30 11.25
CA ALA A 135 -4.11 25.44 12.33
C ALA A 135 -4.05 26.10 13.72
N ASN A 136 -3.22 27.13 13.88
CA ASN A 136 -3.07 27.91 15.11
C ASN A 136 -4.11 29.05 15.25
N GLY A 137 -5.00 29.23 14.27
CA GLY A 137 -6.02 30.29 14.27
C GLY A 137 -5.48 31.68 13.89
N GLU A 138 -4.24 31.78 13.41
CA GLU A 138 -3.72 33.01 12.80
C GLU A 138 -4.46 33.33 11.49
N GLU A 139 -4.27 34.57 11.00
CA GLU A 139 -4.83 34.97 9.71
C GLU A 139 -4.35 34.08 8.57
N ASN A 140 -5.21 33.87 7.58
CA ASN A 140 -4.87 33.04 6.43
C ASN A 140 -3.63 33.59 5.70
N GLU A 141 -2.69 32.69 5.41
CA GLU A 141 -1.55 33.00 4.55
C GLU A 141 -1.92 32.79 3.07
N MET A 142 -1.39 33.66 2.20
CA MET A 142 -1.63 33.58 0.76
C MET A 142 -0.33 33.22 0.06
N LEU A 143 -0.26 31.99 -0.46
CA LEU A 143 0.91 31.50 -1.18
C LEU A 143 0.67 31.68 -2.67
N ILE A 144 1.57 32.39 -3.35
CA ILE A 144 1.51 32.69 -4.79
C ILE A 144 2.58 31.85 -5.50
N PRO A 145 2.23 30.66 -6.02
CA PRO A 145 3.17 29.79 -6.71
C PRO A 145 3.27 30.09 -8.22
N HIS A 146 4.42 29.76 -8.81
CA HIS A 146 4.50 29.51 -10.25
C HIS A 146 3.83 28.17 -10.63
N ASN A 147 3.97 27.12 -9.81
CA ASN A 147 3.34 25.81 -10.01
C ASN A 147 2.75 25.25 -8.72
N VAL A 148 1.66 24.49 -8.83
CA VAL A 148 1.04 23.77 -7.72
C VAL A 148 1.14 22.26 -7.95
N ILE A 149 1.45 21.48 -6.91
CA ILE A 149 1.32 20.02 -6.91
C ILE A 149 0.27 19.62 -5.88
N ILE A 150 -0.82 19.00 -6.34
CA ILE A 150 -1.87 18.44 -5.49
C ILE A 150 -1.45 17.02 -5.09
N ALA A 151 -1.21 16.82 -3.80
CA ALA A 151 -0.78 15.56 -3.19
C ALA A 151 -1.63 15.22 -1.95
N THR A 152 -2.94 15.51 -2.01
CA THR A 152 -3.90 15.40 -0.90
C THR A 152 -4.25 13.95 -0.52
N GLY A 153 -3.78 12.99 -1.31
CA GLY A 153 -3.86 11.56 -1.02
C GLY A 153 -5.29 11.02 -1.00
N SER A 154 -5.53 10.06 -0.12
CA SER A 154 -6.80 9.34 -0.02
C SER A 154 -7.21 9.08 1.44
N ARG A 155 -8.44 8.62 1.62
CA ARG A 155 -9.03 8.16 2.88
C ARG A 155 -9.68 6.79 2.71
N PRO A 156 -9.91 6.03 3.80
CA PRO A 156 -10.65 4.77 3.74
C PRO A 156 -12.04 4.97 3.10
N ARG A 157 -12.45 4.05 2.23
CA ARG A 157 -13.80 4.02 1.66
C ARG A 157 -14.71 3.17 2.55
N THR A 158 -15.99 3.55 2.64
CA THR A 158 -17.04 2.71 3.24
C THR A 158 -18.08 2.29 2.20
N LEU A 159 -18.93 1.32 2.56
CA LEU A 159 -20.11 0.93 1.80
C LEU A 159 -21.27 1.88 2.13
N PRO A 160 -22.12 2.26 1.16
CA PRO A 160 -23.36 2.96 1.45
C PRO A 160 -24.19 2.20 2.50
N GLY A 161 -24.69 2.90 3.53
CA GLY A 161 -25.43 2.31 4.65
C GLY A 161 -24.56 1.76 5.78
N LEU A 162 -23.25 1.60 5.57
CA LEU A 162 -22.32 1.11 6.59
C LEU A 162 -21.57 2.27 7.25
N THR A 163 -21.99 2.61 8.47
CA THR A 163 -21.39 3.70 9.26
C THR A 163 -20.22 3.19 10.09
N ILE A 164 -19.11 3.93 10.05
CA ILE A 164 -17.93 3.68 10.89
C ILE A 164 -18.12 4.48 12.18
N ASP A 165 -18.17 3.79 13.32
CA ASP A 165 -18.39 4.40 14.65
C ASP A 165 -17.10 4.49 15.49
N GLY A 166 -16.03 3.84 15.04
CA GLY A 166 -14.74 3.78 15.73
C GLY A 166 -14.71 2.93 17.00
N LYS A 167 -15.83 2.27 17.35
CA LYS A 167 -15.96 1.41 18.54
C LYS A 167 -16.18 -0.04 18.14
N PHE A 168 -17.27 -0.30 17.41
CA PHE A 168 -17.64 -1.63 16.91
C PHE A 168 -17.27 -1.79 15.44
N VAL A 169 -17.41 -0.73 14.65
CA VAL A 169 -17.11 -0.71 13.23
C VAL A 169 -16.02 0.32 12.96
N MET A 170 -14.91 -0.16 12.42
CA MET A 170 -13.68 0.62 12.25
C MET A 170 -13.23 0.61 10.78
N SER A 171 -12.54 1.67 10.36
CA SER A 171 -11.65 1.61 9.20
C SER A 171 -10.23 1.22 9.65
N SER A 172 -9.29 1.20 8.70
CA SER A 172 -7.87 1.08 9.03
C SER A 172 -7.36 2.20 9.95
N ASP A 173 -7.94 3.40 9.89
CA ASP A 173 -7.50 4.54 10.69
C ASP A 173 -7.76 4.29 12.18
N GLU A 174 -8.98 3.87 12.54
CA GLU A 174 -9.35 3.57 13.93
C GLU A 174 -8.69 2.27 14.42
N ALA A 175 -8.56 1.26 13.55
CA ALA A 175 -7.93 -0.01 13.91
C ALA A 175 -6.48 0.15 14.39
N LEU A 176 -5.73 1.10 13.83
CA LEU A 176 -4.35 1.41 14.26
C LEU A 176 -4.27 2.06 15.66
N GLN A 177 -5.39 2.55 16.18
CA GLN A 177 -5.51 3.19 17.48
C GLN A 177 -6.16 2.29 18.54
N MET A 178 -6.41 1.01 18.22
CA MET A 178 -6.96 0.07 19.20
C MET A 178 -6.09 0.01 20.46
N GLU A 179 -6.73 0.14 21.62
CA GLU A 179 -6.07 0.00 22.92
C GLU A 179 -6.08 -1.45 23.42
N GLU A 180 -7.06 -2.24 22.94
CA GLU A 180 -7.26 -3.65 23.28
C GLU A 180 -7.63 -4.44 22.03
N LEU A 181 -7.21 -5.71 22.00
CA LEU A 181 -7.56 -6.65 20.95
C LEU A 181 -8.96 -7.23 21.21
N PRO A 182 -9.86 -7.24 20.20
CA PRO A 182 -11.13 -7.93 20.34
C PRO A 182 -10.91 -9.45 20.38
N LYS A 183 -11.86 -10.21 20.93
CA LYS A 183 -11.84 -11.67 20.86
C LYS A 183 -12.05 -12.17 19.44
N SER A 184 -12.90 -11.49 18.67
CA SER A 184 -13.21 -11.83 17.28
C SER A 184 -13.45 -10.60 16.42
N ILE A 185 -13.14 -10.70 15.13
CA ILE A 185 -13.32 -9.62 14.16
C ILE A 185 -13.86 -10.10 12.82
N LEU A 186 -14.81 -9.35 12.26
CA LEU A 186 -15.19 -9.44 10.84
C LEU A 186 -14.37 -8.45 10.02
N ILE A 187 -13.80 -8.90 8.91
CA ILE A 187 -13.11 -8.01 7.96
C ILE A 187 -13.90 -8.01 6.65
N VAL A 188 -14.49 -6.86 6.31
CA VAL A 188 -15.22 -6.67 5.06
C VAL A 188 -14.26 -6.16 3.99
N GLY A 189 -13.95 -7.02 3.02
CA GLY A 189 -12.94 -6.79 1.99
C GLY A 189 -11.68 -7.61 2.22
N GLY A 190 -11.43 -8.57 1.33
CA GLY A 190 -10.26 -9.44 1.23
C GLY A 190 -9.18 -8.92 0.30
N GLY A 191 -9.07 -7.59 0.13
CA GLY A 191 -7.93 -6.94 -0.54
C GLY A 191 -6.68 -6.89 0.35
N VAL A 192 -5.61 -6.26 -0.14
CA VAL A 192 -4.29 -6.19 0.54
C VAL A 192 -4.40 -5.80 2.02
N ILE A 193 -5.04 -4.66 2.31
CA ILE A 193 -5.20 -4.18 3.70
C ILE A 193 -5.98 -5.21 4.53
N GLY A 194 -7.07 -5.77 4.00
CA GLY A 194 -7.87 -6.76 4.72
C GLY A 194 -7.08 -8.01 5.07
N ILE A 195 -6.25 -8.51 4.16
CA ILE A 195 -5.42 -9.70 4.36
C ILE A 195 -4.27 -9.45 5.34
N GLU A 196 -3.61 -8.28 5.27
CA GLU A 196 -2.59 -7.91 6.26
C GLU A 196 -3.19 -7.85 7.67
N TRP A 197 -4.34 -7.20 7.84
CA TRP A 197 -5.04 -7.14 9.13
C TRP A 197 -5.51 -8.52 9.59
N ALA A 198 -6.01 -9.36 8.68
CA ALA A 198 -6.43 -10.71 8.99
C ALA A 198 -5.27 -11.54 9.54
N SER A 199 -4.13 -11.54 8.84
CA SER A 199 -2.93 -12.24 9.28
C SER A 199 -2.43 -11.70 10.62
N MET A 200 -2.32 -10.38 10.75
CA MET A 200 -1.81 -9.73 11.95
C MET A 200 -2.64 -10.02 13.20
N LEU A 201 -3.96 -9.87 13.11
CA LEU A 201 -4.85 -10.07 14.26
C LEU A 201 -4.92 -11.55 14.65
N ASN A 202 -4.89 -12.47 13.68
CA ASN A 202 -4.81 -13.90 13.97
C ASN A 202 -3.48 -14.28 14.64
N ASP A 203 -2.36 -13.71 14.20
CA ASP A 203 -1.06 -13.93 14.86
C ASP A 203 -1.05 -13.37 16.30
N PHE A 204 -1.85 -12.34 16.60
CA PHE A 204 -2.13 -11.89 17.98
C PHE A 204 -3.14 -12.75 18.75
N GLY A 205 -3.78 -13.74 18.10
CA GLY A 205 -4.73 -14.66 18.71
C GLY A 205 -6.21 -14.24 18.64
N VAL A 206 -6.56 -13.32 17.74
CA VAL A 206 -7.96 -12.91 17.47
C VAL A 206 -8.63 -13.88 16.50
N ASP A 207 -9.89 -14.24 16.74
CA ASP A 207 -10.68 -15.03 15.78
C ASP A 207 -11.10 -14.16 14.59
N VAL A 208 -10.57 -14.45 13.40
CA VAL A 208 -10.80 -13.64 12.19
C VAL A 208 -11.72 -14.33 11.18
N THR A 209 -12.72 -13.59 10.69
CA THR A 209 -13.49 -13.96 9.48
C THR A 209 -13.42 -12.85 8.45
N VAL A 210 -12.99 -13.17 7.23
CA VAL A 210 -12.92 -12.25 6.09
C VAL A 210 -14.10 -12.49 5.15
N ILE A 211 -14.85 -11.44 4.83
CA ILE A 211 -15.98 -11.46 3.89
C ILE A 211 -15.56 -10.68 2.64
N GLU A 212 -15.53 -11.36 1.50
CA GLU A 212 -15.06 -10.81 0.22
C GLU A 212 -16.11 -10.98 -0.87
N TYR A 213 -16.35 -9.90 -1.63
CA TYR A 213 -17.31 -9.89 -2.72
C TYR A 213 -16.84 -10.70 -3.92
N ALA A 214 -15.57 -10.58 -4.30
CA ALA A 214 -14.94 -11.36 -5.35
C ALA A 214 -14.90 -12.85 -5.01
N ASP A 215 -14.64 -13.69 -6.01
CA ASP A 215 -14.59 -15.14 -5.86
C ASP A 215 -13.34 -15.63 -5.09
N ARG A 216 -12.33 -14.78 -4.92
CA ARG A 216 -11.08 -15.03 -4.22
C ARG A 216 -10.58 -13.78 -3.47
N ILE A 217 -9.76 -13.99 -2.46
CA ILE A 217 -9.00 -12.90 -1.82
C ILE A 217 -7.90 -12.38 -2.75
N ILE A 218 -7.45 -11.15 -2.49
CA ILE A 218 -6.43 -10.43 -3.28
C ILE A 218 -6.63 -10.63 -4.79
N PRO A 219 -7.82 -10.31 -5.32
CA PRO A 219 -8.22 -10.73 -6.67
C PRO A 219 -7.40 -10.11 -7.80
N THR A 220 -6.65 -9.05 -7.50
CA THR A 220 -5.72 -8.37 -8.41
C THR A 220 -4.38 -9.08 -8.59
N GLU A 221 -4.04 -10.01 -7.69
CA GLU A 221 -2.81 -10.80 -7.79
C GLU A 221 -2.99 -12.04 -8.70
N ASP A 222 -1.87 -12.68 -9.05
CA ASP A 222 -1.90 -13.93 -9.81
C ASP A 222 -2.69 -15.00 -9.06
N LYS A 223 -3.49 -15.78 -9.81
CA LYS A 223 -4.43 -16.76 -9.25
C LYS A 223 -3.75 -17.78 -8.33
N ASP A 224 -2.50 -18.15 -8.63
CA ASP A 224 -1.75 -19.08 -7.79
C ASP A 224 -1.37 -18.47 -6.44
N ILE A 225 -1.07 -17.17 -6.41
CA ILE A 225 -0.76 -16.41 -5.19
C ILE A 225 -2.02 -16.31 -4.32
N SER A 226 -3.16 -15.89 -4.89
CA SER A 226 -4.44 -15.83 -4.15
C SER A 226 -4.80 -17.19 -3.54
N LYS A 227 -4.65 -18.27 -4.31
CA LYS A 227 -4.96 -19.63 -3.87
C LYS A 227 -4.05 -20.09 -2.72
N GLU A 228 -2.74 -19.90 -2.85
CA GLU A 228 -1.79 -20.34 -1.82
C GLU A 228 -1.91 -19.49 -0.56
N MET A 229 -2.11 -18.17 -0.69
CA MET A 229 -2.38 -17.27 0.44
C MET A 229 -3.61 -17.72 1.23
N GLN A 230 -4.75 -17.95 0.55
CA GLN A 230 -5.97 -18.38 1.22
C GLN A 230 -5.78 -19.72 1.93
N LYS A 231 -5.13 -20.69 1.28
CA LYS A 231 -4.83 -22.00 1.87
C LYS A 231 -3.98 -21.87 3.14
N LEU A 232 -2.91 -21.08 3.10
CA LEU A 232 -2.00 -20.93 4.24
C LEU A 232 -2.64 -20.16 5.39
N LEU A 233 -3.42 -19.11 5.10
CA LEU A 233 -4.16 -18.36 6.13
C LEU A 233 -5.32 -19.17 6.73
N THR A 234 -6.02 -20.00 5.94
CA THR A 234 -7.02 -20.93 6.47
C THR A 234 -6.39 -21.99 7.36
N LYS A 235 -5.20 -22.51 7.02
CA LYS A 235 -4.44 -23.41 7.89
C LYS A 235 -4.09 -22.77 9.24
N LYS A 236 -3.89 -21.45 9.28
CA LYS A 236 -3.70 -20.67 10.51
C LYS A 236 -5.01 -20.39 11.29
N GLY A 237 -6.17 -20.79 10.78
CA GLY A 237 -7.47 -20.63 11.46
C GLY A 237 -8.35 -19.49 10.94
N ILE A 238 -7.88 -18.71 9.95
CA ILE A 238 -8.67 -17.61 9.38
C ILE A 238 -9.80 -18.15 8.50
N LYS A 239 -11.02 -17.67 8.73
CA LYS A 239 -12.21 -18.04 7.96
C LYS A 239 -12.42 -17.08 6.79
N PHE A 240 -12.85 -17.60 5.65
CA PHE A 240 -13.12 -16.80 4.45
C PHE A 240 -14.52 -17.11 3.91
N ALA A 241 -15.28 -16.05 3.64
CA ALA A 241 -16.52 -16.09 2.87
C ALA A 241 -16.30 -15.26 1.59
N THR A 242 -15.90 -15.91 0.50
CA THR A 242 -15.76 -15.27 -0.82
C THR A 242 -17.06 -15.39 -1.61
N SER A 243 -17.20 -14.64 -2.70
CA SER A 243 -18.48 -14.51 -3.44
C SER A 243 -19.64 -14.06 -2.52
N ALA A 244 -19.32 -13.24 -1.50
CA ALA A 244 -20.24 -12.84 -0.45
C ALA A 244 -20.50 -11.33 -0.54
N LYS A 245 -21.73 -10.96 -0.91
CA LYS A 245 -22.15 -9.56 -1.01
C LYS A 245 -22.73 -9.11 0.32
N VAL A 246 -21.97 -8.30 1.06
CA VAL A 246 -22.42 -7.68 2.31
C VAL A 246 -23.65 -6.81 2.08
N LEU A 247 -24.68 -7.00 2.93
CA LEU A 247 -25.90 -6.22 2.95
C LEU A 247 -25.79 -5.15 4.04
N ALA A 248 -25.23 -3.99 3.69
CA ALA A 248 -24.89 -2.93 4.65
C ALA A 248 -26.04 -2.50 5.58
N ASP A 249 -27.26 -2.43 5.05
CA ASP A 249 -28.46 -2.02 5.81
C ASP A 249 -28.89 -3.03 6.90
N THR A 250 -28.27 -4.22 6.93
CA THR A 250 -28.51 -5.24 7.96
C THR A 250 -27.57 -5.13 9.16
N LEU A 251 -26.63 -4.16 9.14
CA LEU A 251 -25.68 -3.95 10.22
C LEU A 251 -26.41 -3.67 11.53
N GLN A 252 -26.10 -4.47 12.55
CA GLN A 252 -26.54 -4.29 13.93
C GLN A 252 -25.31 -4.22 14.84
N THR A 253 -25.30 -3.23 15.74
CA THR A 253 -24.25 -3.02 16.74
C THR A 253 -24.87 -2.95 18.13
N GLY A 254 -24.23 -3.53 19.15
CA GLY A 254 -24.71 -3.46 20.53
C GLY A 254 -23.81 -4.20 21.51
N ASP A 255 -24.35 -4.55 22.67
CA ASP A 255 -23.58 -5.19 23.76
C ASP A 255 -22.94 -6.53 23.35
N ASN A 256 -23.49 -7.20 22.32
CA ASN A 256 -22.99 -8.45 21.77
C ASN A 256 -22.00 -8.27 20.60
N GLY A 257 -21.55 -7.04 20.32
CA GLY A 257 -20.64 -6.72 19.22
C GLY A 257 -21.38 -6.32 17.93
N VAL A 258 -20.89 -6.83 16.80
CA VAL A 258 -21.41 -6.56 15.45
C VAL A 258 -22.12 -7.78 14.88
N THR A 259 -23.18 -7.57 14.11
CA THR A 259 -23.81 -8.59 13.27
C THR A 259 -24.16 -7.98 11.91
N ILE A 260 -23.91 -8.73 10.84
CA ILE A 260 -24.20 -8.30 9.46
C ILE A 260 -24.53 -9.50 8.59
N GLN A 261 -25.41 -9.32 7.61
CA GLN A 261 -25.73 -10.35 6.63
C GLN A 261 -24.92 -10.17 5.34
N ALA A 262 -24.63 -11.28 4.68
CA ALA A 262 -24.14 -11.29 3.30
C ALA A 262 -24.96 -12.27 2.45
N GLU A 263 -25.15 -11.91 1.18
CA GLU A 263 -25.71 -12.78 0.16
C GLU A 263 -24.59 -13.62 -0.46
N LEU A 264 -24.69 -14.95 -0.31
CA LEU A 264 -23.80 -15.94 -0.92
C LEU A 264 -24.59 -16.76 -1.96
N LYS A 265 -23.88 -17.56 -2.77
CA LYS A 265 -24.52 -18.47 -3.73
C LYS A 265 -25.51 -19.45 -3.10
N ALA A 266 -25.28 -19.83 -1.83
CA ALA A 266 -26.13 -20.77 -1.09
C ALA A 266 -27.33 -20.09 -0.38
N GLY A 267 -27.43 -18.76 -0.45
CA GLY A 267 -28.42 -17.96 0.26
C GLY A 267 -27.78 -16.89 1.15
N THR A 268 -28.61 -16.27 1.99
CA THR A 268 -28.16 -15.25 2.95
C THR A 268 -27.60 -15.90 4.21
N GLU A 269 -26.42 -15.48 4.64
CA GLU A 269 -25.78 -15.90 5.89
C GLU A 269 -25.56 -14.71 6.81
N THR A 270 -25.67 -14.93 8.11
CA THR A 270 -25.44 -13.93 9.16
C THR A 270 -24.06 -14.16 9.78
N PHE A 271 -23.25 -13.11 9.82
CA PHE A 271 -21.93 -13.10 10.43
C PHE A 271 -21.94 -12.23 11.68
N SER A 272 -21.27 -12.68 12.74
CA SER A 272 -21.16 -11.94 14.01
C SER A 272 -19.74 -12.00 14.56
N ALA A 273 -19.30 -10.92 15.20
CA ALA A 273 -18.03 -10.82 15.91
C ALA A 273 -18.09 -9.69 16.95
N GLU A 274 -17.03 -9.51 17.73
CA GLU A 274 -16.95 -8.39 18.68
C GLU A 274 -16.76 -7.05 17.96
N LYS A 275 -15.93 -7.02 16.90
CA LYS A 275 -15.68 -5.82 16.08
C LYS A 275 -15.72 -6.12 14.58
N MET A 276 -15.79 -5.08 13.77
CA MET A 276 -15.70 -5.11 12.31
C MET A 276 -14.63 -4.14 11.81
N LEU A 277 -13.83 -4.58 10.85
CA LEU A 277 -12.96 -3.74 10.04
C LEU A 277 -13.50 -3.65 8.61
N VAL A 278 -13.69 -2.44 8.12
CA VAL A 278 -14.12 -2.17 6.74
C VAL A 278 -12.89 -1.82 5.89
N SER A 279 -12.61 -2.64 4.89
CA SER A 279 -11.41 -2.60 4.05
C SER A 279 -11.77 -2.76 2.56
N VAL A 280 -12.70 -1.94 2.08
CA VAL A 280 -13.28 -2.02 0.72
C VAL A 280 -12.62 -1.05 -0.28
N GLY A 281 -11.37 -0.70 -0.03
CA GLY A 281 -10.58 0.23 -0.85
C GLY A 281 -10.50 1.64 -0.28
N ARG A 282 -9.97 2.56 -1.09
CA ARG A 282 -9.67 3.94 -0.71
C ARG A 282 -10.32 4.92 -1.69
N GLN A 283 -10.59 6.13 -1.22
CA GLN A 283 -11.16 7.22 -2.03
C GLN A 283 -10.24 8.45 -1.97
N ALA A 284 -10.01 9.09 -3.11
CA ALA A 284 -9.20 10.31 -3.19
C ALA A 284 -9.81 11.48 -2.41
N ASN A 285 -8.94 12.35 -1.90
CA ASN A 285 -9.31 13.59 -1.20
C ASN A 285 -9.33 14.77 -2.18
N VAL A 286 -10.45 14.96 -2.86
CA VAL A 286 -10.64 16.01 -3.89
C VAL A 286 -11.58 17.13 -3.44
N GLU A 287 -12.25 16.95 -2.31
CA GLU A 287 -13.23 17.89 -1.78
C GLU A 287 -12.59 18.96 -0.89
N ASN A 288 -13.17 20.17 -0.90
CA ASN A 288 -12.78 21.30 -0.04
C ASN A 288 -11.33 21.78 -0.20
N ILE A 289 -10.72 21.53 -1.36
CA ILE A 289 -9.36 21.99 -1.71
C ILE A 289 -9.37 23.06 -2.81
N GLY A 290 -10.55 23.54 -3.22
CA GLY A 290 -10.69 24.65 -4.17
C GLY A 290 -10.66 24.25 -5.65
N LEU A 291 -10.89 22.97 -5.99
CA LEU A 291 -10.92 22.53 -7.39
C LEU A 291 -12.03 23.22 -8.20
N GLU A 292 -13.14 23.60 -7.56
CA GLU A 292 -14.25 24.32 -8.15
C GLU A 292 -13.86 25.69 -8.75
N ASN A 293 -12.70 26.21 -8.38
CA ASN A 293 -12.14 27.45 -8.89
C ASN A 293 -11.18 27.27 -10.08
N THR A 294 -11.08 26.04 -10.61
CA THR A 294 -10.11 25.65 -11.64
C THR A 294 -10.79 24.89 -12.78
N ASP A 295 -10.10 24.73 -13.91
CA ASP A 295 -10.55 23.85 -15.00
C ASP A 295 -10.21 22.37 -14.79
N ILE A 296 -9.70 21.97 -13.62
CA ILE A 296 -9.25 20.59 -13.34
C ILE A 296 -10.42 19.61 -13.45
N ILE A 297 -10.18 18.51 -14.18
CA ILE A 297 -11.19 17.47 -14.42
C ILE A 297 -11.07 16.38 -13.34
N VAL A 298 -12.21 16.04 -12.74
CA VAL A 298 -12.33 14.90 -11.82
C VAL A 298 -13.28 13.86 -12.44
N GLU A 299 -12.79 12.64 -12.64
CA GLU A 299 -13.60 11.52 -13.15
C GLU A 299 -13.56 10.37 -12.16
N LYS A 300 -14.72 9.76 -11.88
CA LYS A 300 -14.88 8.66 -10.92
C LYS A 300 -14.26 8.96 -9.54
N GLY A 301 -14.19 10.24 -9.17
CA GLY A 301 -13.62 10.72 -7.91
C GLY A 301 -12.11 10.96 -7.91
N PHE A 302 -11.42 10.88 -9.06
CA PHE A 302 -9.97 11.06 -9.16
C PHE A 302 -9.61 12.20 -10.12
N ILE A 303 -8.55 12.95 -9.81
CA ILE A 303 -8.05 14.03 -10.66
C ILE A 303 -7.41 13.43 -11.92
N GLN A 304 -7.82 13.91 -13.09
CA GLN A 304 -7.26 13.47 -14.37
C GLN A 304 -5.96 14.20 -14.68
N VAL A 305 -4.96 13.44 -15.10
CA VAL A 305 -3.62 13.94 -15.40
C VAL A 305 -3.07 13.33 -16.69
N LYS A 306 -2.08 14.01 -17.28
CA LYS A 306 -1.22 13.49 -18.36
C LYS A 306 -0.11 12.61 -17.77
N ASP A 307 0.69 11.96 -18.63
CA ASP A 307 1.85 11.13 -18.23
C ASP A 307 2.91 11.90 -17.43
N THR A 308 2.93 13.23 -17.53
CA THR A 308 3.81 14.13 -16.79
C THR A 308 3.20 14.64 -15.48
N PHE A 309 2.03 14.11 -15.10
CA PHE A 309 1.24 14.49 -13.93
C PHE A 309 0.62 15.89 -13.98
N GLN A 310 0.69 16.56 -15.13
CA GLN A 310 -0.02 17.81 -15.39
C GLN A 310 -1.52 17.58 -15.45
N THR A 311 -2.28 18.45 -14.80
CA THR A 311 -3.74 18.52 -14.93
C THR A 311 -4.13 19.27 -16.22
N LYS A 312 -5.41 19.61 -16.37
CA LYS A 312 -5.88 20.48 -17.46
C LYS A 312 -5.29 21.90 -17.37
N GLU A 313 -5.01 22.38 -16.16
CA GLU A 313 -4.29 23.62 -15.90
C GLU A 313 -2.78 23.37 -16.05
N SER A 314 -2.09 24.06 -16.95
CA SER A 314 -0.69 23.75 -17.32
C SER A 314 0.32 23.89 -16.19
N HIS A 315 0.00 24.71 -15.19
CA HIS A 315 0.83 25.00 -14.01
C HIS A 315 0.35 24.27 -12.75
N ILE A 316 -0.67 23.41 -12.84
CA ILE A 316 -1.14 22.58 -11.72
C ILE A 316 -0.97 21.10 -12.06
N TYR A 317 -0.35 20.38 -11.14
CA TYR A 317 -0.05 18.96 -11.22
C TYR A 317 -0.80 18.22 -10.12
N ALA A 318 -1.00 16.91 -10.28
CA ALA A 318 -1.53 16.06 -9.23
C ALA A 318 -0.83 14.69 -9.21
N ILE A 319 -0.53 14.18 -8.01
CA ILE A 319 0.25 12.95 -7.80
C ILE A 319 -0.30 12.10 -6.65
N GLY A 320 0.05 10.82 -6.64
CA GLY A 320 -0.30 9.86 -5.61
C GLY A 320 -1.78 9.51 -5.62
N ASP A 321 -2.30 9.04 -4.49
CA ASP A 321 -3.62 8.43 -4.45
C ASP A 321 -4.79 9.32 -4.94
N VAL A 322 -4.59 10.64 -5.04
CA VAL A 322 -5.60 11.59 -5.53
C VAL A 322 -5.89 11.43 -7.03
N ILE A 323 -4.96 10.86 -7.80
CA ILE A 323 -5.13 10.58 -9.24
C ILE A 323 -5.60 9.15 -9.52
N GLY A 324 -5.74 8.31 -8.49
CA GLY A 324 -6.15 6.91 -8.64
C GLY A 324 -4.98 5.99 -8.98
N GLY A 325 -5.19 5.02 -9.88
CA GLY A 325 -4.14 4.08 -10.29
C GLY A 325 -3.63 3.18 -9.16
N LEU A 326 -2.31 2.94 -9.13
CA LEU A 326 -1.65 2.18 -8.07
C LEU A 326 -1.42 3.08 -6.84
N GLN A 327 -2.31 2.97 -5.86
CA GLN A 327 -2.27 3.76 -4.61
C GLN A 327 -1.20 3.22 -3.63
N LEU A 328 0.06 3.37 -4.01
CA LEU A 328 1.24 2.87 -3.30
C LEU A 328 2.21 4.02 -2.98
N ALA A 329 2.86 3.96 -1.82
CA ALA A 329 3.70 5.05 -1.34
C ALA A 329 4.92 5.32 -2.24
N HIS A 330 5.58 4.26 -2.74
CA HIS A 330 6.72 4.35 -3.66
C HIS A 330 6.31 4.82 -5.05
N VAL A 331 5.07 4.55 -5.48
CA VAL A 331 4.48 5.11 -6.71
C VAL A 331 4.30 6.62 -6.55
N ALA A 332 3.58 7.07 -5.51
CA ALA A 332 3.38 8.48 -5.24
C ALA A 332 4.71 9.28 -5.14
N SER A 333 5.77 8.63 -4.62
CA SER A 333 7.12 9.20 -4.56
C SER A 333 7.70 9.44 -5.96
N HIS A 334 7.64 8.44 -6.84
CA HIS A 334 8.15 8.54 -8.21
C HIS A 334 7.33 9.49 -9.07
N GLU A 335 6.01 9.52 -8.90
CA GLU A 335 5.13 10.49 -9.55
C GLU A 335 5.51 11.92 -9.15
N GLY A 336 5.76 12.15 -7.85
CA GLY A 336 6.23 13.44 -7.34
C GLY A 336 7.59 13.86 -7.90
N ILE A 337 8.54 12.94 -7.99
CA ILE A 337 9.84 13.21 -8.62
C ILE A 337 9.63 13.59 -10.10
N THR A 338 8.85 12.80 -10.84
CA THR A 338 8.59 13.01 -12.27
C THR A 338 7.90 14.35 -12.55
N ALA A 339 6.89 14.71 -11.75
CA ALA A 339 6.20 15.99 -11.85
C ALA A 339 7.18 17.16 -11.67
N VAL A 340 8.06 17.07 -10.67
CA VAL A 340 9.04 18.11 -10.37
C VAL A 340 10.13 18.23 -11.43
N GLU A 341 10.62 17.10 -11.96
CA GLU A 341 11.53 17.09 -13.12
C GLU A 341 10.90 17.85 -14.30
N HIS A 342 9.63 17.55 -14.58
CA HIS A 342 8.89 18.20 -15.65
C HIS A 342 8.71 19.72 -15.40
N ILE A 343 8.35 20.12 -14.17
CA ILE A 343 8.27 21.54 -13.77
C ILE A 343 9.59 22.27 -14.02
N LYS A 344 10.73 21.60 -13.82
CA LYS A 344 12.05 22.18 -14.07
C LYS A 344 12.44 22.25 -15.55
N GLY A 345 11.61 21.71 -16.45
CA GLY A 345 11.87 21.64 -17.88
C GLY A 345 12.72 20.45 -18.31
N ASN A 346 12.96 19.49 -17.41
CA ASN A 346 13.57 18.22 -17.78
C ASN A 346 12.53 17.33 -18.50
N LYS A 347 13.02 16.27 -19.14
CA LYS A 347 12.19 15.32 -19.92
C LYS A 347 12.22 13.95 -19.26
N PRO A 348 11.54 13.76 -18.10
CA PRO A 348 11.52 12.47 -17.44
C PRO A 348 10.80 11.43 -18.32
N HIS A 349 11.20 10.17 -18.19
CA HIS A 349 10.46 9.07 -18.80
C HIS A 349 9.09 8.92 -18.15
N ALA A 350 8.08 8.57 -18.95
CA ALA A 350 6.78 8.20 -18.42
C ALA A 350 6.92 6.97 -17.50
N ILE A 351 6.17 6.95 -16.40
CA ILE A 351 6.18 5.82 -15.48
C ILE A 351 5.48 4.64 -16.15
N ASN A 352 6.21 3.55 -16.34
CA ASN A 352 5.61 2.27 -16.69
C ASN A 352 5.11 1.58 -15.41
N TYR A 353 3.80 1.60 -15.19
CA TYR A 353 3.19 1.01 -13.99
C TYR A 353 3.27 -0.52 -13.94
N ASP A 354 3.52 -1.20 -15.08
CA ASP A 354 3.76 -2.65 -15.08
C ASP A 354 5.10 -3.00 -14.40
N LEU A 355 6.05 -2.05 -14.30
CA LEU A 355 7.34 -2.23 -13.61
C LEU A 355 7.28 -1.95 -12.10
N VAL A 356 6.11 -1.61 -11.56
CA VAL A 356 5.95 -1.30 -10.14
C VAL A 356 5.80 -2.60 -9.35
N SER A 357 6.78 -2.89 -8.48
CA SER A 357 6.65 -3.96 -7.49
C SER A 357 5.53 -3.67 -6.49
N ARG A 358 4.71 -4.68 -6.23
CA ARG A 358 3.62 -4.69 -5.25
C ARG A 358 3.94 -5.67 -4.15
N CYS A 359 3.60 -5.32 -2.91
CA CYS A 359 3.91 -6.13 -1.72
C CYS A 359 2.69 -6.26 -0.80
N ILE A 360 2.51 -7.44 -0.24
CA ILE A 360 1.53 -7.79 0.78
C ILE A 360 2.31 -8.39 1.95
N TYR A 361 2.27 -7.72 3.10
CA TYR A 361 3.13 -8.02 4.23
C TYR A 361 2.42 -8.88 5.29
N SER A 362 1.48 -9.72 4.86
CA SER A 362 0.93 -10.78 5.71
C SER A 362 2.01 -11.79 6.07
N ASN A 363 1.66 -12.77 6.92
CA ASN A 363 2.48 -13.95 7.14
C ASN A 363 1.69 -15.19 6.65
N PRO A 364 2.04 -15.78 5.49
CA PRO A 364 3.24 -15.51 4.68
C PRO A 364 3.15 -14.19 3.90
N GLU A 365 4.30 -13.66 3.48
CA GLU A 365 4.38 -12.50 2.61
C GLU A 365 4.03 -12.88 1.16
N ALA A 366 3.58 -11.90 0.36
CA ALA A 366 3.46 -12.02 -1.08
C ALA A 366 3.98 -10.76 -1.79
N SER A 367 4.51 -10.92 -2.98
CA SER A 367 4.97 -9.81 -3.82
C SER A 367 4.85 -10.13 -5.30
N SER A 368 4.73 -9.10 -6.12
CA SER A 368 4.65 -9.25 -7.57
C SER A 368 5.18 -8.04 -8.32
N VAL A 369 5.63 -8.24 -9.54
CA VAL A 369 5.97 -7.19 -10.52
C VAL A 369 5.57 -7.69 -11.90
N GLY A 370 5.13 -6.80 -12.79
CA GLY A 370 4.60 -7.17 -14.09
C GLY A 370 3.16 -7.65 -14.07
N ILE A 371 2.79 -8.36 -15.14
CA ILE A 371 1.43 -8.85 -15.37
C ILE A 371 1.24 -10.29 -14.87
N THR A 372 0.02 -10.62 -14.49
CA THR A 372 -0.38 -11.98 -14.11
C THR A 372 -0.44 -12.91 -15.32
N GLU A 373 -0.45 -14.23 -15.09
CA GLU A 373 -0.54 -15.21 -16.18
C GLU A 373 -1.82 -15.03 -16.99
N GLN A 374 -2.94 -14.73 -16.32
CA GLN A 374 -4.21 -14.47 -16.99
C GLN A 374 -4.15 -13.20 -17.83
N GLN A 375 -3.61 -12.10 -17.29
CA GLN A 375 -3.46 -10.85 -18.06
C GLN A 375 -2.53 -11.03 -19.27
N ALA A 376 -1.46 -11.82 -19.16
CA ALA A 376 -0.58 -12.11 -20.29
C ALA A 376 -1.34 -12.84 -21.41
N LYS A 377 -2.14 -13.86 -21.06
CA LYS A 377 -2.99 -14.57 -22.02
C LYS A 377 -4.08 -13.67 -22.62
N ASP A 378 -4.72 -12.83 -21.80
CA ASP A 378 -5.75 -11.89 -22.24
C ASP A 378 -5.17 -10.81 -23.20
N LYS A 379 -3.91 -10.44 -23.02
CA LYS A 379 -3.15 -9.56 -23.92
C LYS A 379 -2.63 -10.28 -25.18
N GLY A 380 -2.81 -11.60 -25.30
CA GLY A 380 -2.49 -12.39 -26.50
C GLY A 380 -1.08 -13.00 -26.53
N PHE A 381 -0.33 -12.98 -25.42
CA PHE A 381 0.99 -13.62 -25.36
C PHE A 381 0.88 -15.16 -25.32
N ASP A 382 1.77 -15.86 -26.03
CA ASP A 382 2.03 -17.29 -25.79
C ASP A 382 3.05 -17.39 -24.65
N VAL A 383 2.64 -17.88 -23.48
CA VAL A 383 3.45 -17.80 -22.26
C VAL A 383 4.11 -19.12 -21.92
N LYS A 384 5.32 -19.03 -21.37
CA LYS A 384 5.96 -20.10 -20.61
C LYS A 384 6.08 -19.70 -19.14
N VAL A 385 5.93 -20.69 -18.26
CA VAL A 385 5.83 -20.48 -16.81
C VAL A 385 6.81 -21.38 -16.09
N GLY A 386 7.69 -20.77 -15.31
CA GLY A 386 8.56 -21.45 -14.35
C GLY A 386 8.04 -21.24 -12.95
N LYS A 387 8.02 -22.30 -12.14
CA LYS A 387 7.55 -22.24 -10.75
C LYS A 387 8.41 -23.13 -9.87
N PHE A 388 8.89 -22.58 -8.76
CA PHE A 388 9.77 -23.30 -7.85
C PHE A 388 9.41 -23.03 -6.39
N SER A 389 9.41 -24.08 -5.56
CA SER A 389 8.94 -24.00 -4.17
C SER A 389 10.08 -23.73 -3.19
N PHE A 390 9.80 -22.92 -2.16
CA PHE A 390 10.72 -22.74 -1.03
C PHE A 390 11.00 -24.03 -0.24
N LYS A 391 10.19 -25.09 -0.40
CA LYS A 391 10.44 -26.40 0.24
C LYS A 391 11.73 -27.07 -0.20
N ALA A 392 12.20 -26.75 -1.41
CA ALA A 392 13.47 -27.24 -1.94
C ALA A 392 14.65 -26.30 -1.61
N ILE A 393 14.42 -25.16 -0.95
CA ILE A 393 15.45 -24.19 -0.62
C ILE A 393 15.96 -24.41 0.80
N GLY A 394 17.23 -24.81 0.92
CA GLY A 394 17.85 -25.12 2.21
C GLY A 394 17.76 -23.98 3.22
N LYS A 395 17.90 -22.72 2.77
CA LYS A 395 17.75 -21.55 3.66
C LYS A 395 16.35 -21.41 4.25
N ALA A 396 15.31 -21.73 3.48
CA ALA A 396 13.92 -21.68 3.94
C ALA A 396 13.65 -22.74 5.03
N LEU A 397 14.21 -23.94 4.85
CA LEU A 397 14.17 -25.00 5.87
C LEU A 397 14.92 -24.60 7.16
N VAL A 398 16.10 -23.99 7.02
CA VAL A 398 16.87 -23.45 8.18
C VAL A 398 16.09 -22.35 8.90
N TYR A 399 15.33 -21.54 8.17
CA TYR A 399 14.50 -20.48 8.75
C TYR A 399 13.25 -21.02 9.46
N GLY A 400 12.81 -22.24 9.13
CA GLY A 400 11.58 -22.84 9.65
C GLY A 400 10.32 -22.46 8.87
N GLU A 401 10.46 -21.69 7.79
CA GLU A 401 9.36 -21.25 6.94
C GLU A 401 9.66 -21.61 5.49
N SER A 402 9.00 -22.64 4.97
CA SER A 402 9.24 -23.17 3.63
C SER A 402 8.00 -23.28 2.75
N ASP A 403 6.84 -22.84 3.27
CA ASP A 403 5.64 -22.75 2.46
C ASP A 403 5.74 -21.59 1.46
N GLY A 404 5.16 -21.79 0.28
CA GLY A 404 5.20 -20.82 -0.82
C GLY A 404 6.12 -21.20 -1.99
N PHE A 405 6.25 -20.27 -2.93
CA PHE A 405 6.96 -20.43 -4.20
C PHE A 405 7.27 -19.08 -4.87
N VAL A 406 8.15 -19.14 -5.86
CA VAL A 406 8.30 -18.11 -6.90
C VAL A 406 7.76 -18.64 -8.23
N LYS A 407 7.06 -17.79 -8.97
CA LYS A 407 6.50 -18.04 -10.30
C LYS A 407 6.98 -16.95 -11.26
N ILE A 408 7.63 -17.34 -12.35
CA ILE A 408 8.08 -16.46 -13.42
C ILE A 408 7.26 -16.76 -14.68
N ILE A 409 6.75 -15.71 -15.31
CA ILE A 409 6.00 -15.78 -16.56
C ILE A 409 6.85 -15.06 -17.60
N ALA A 410 7.13 -15.73 -18.70
CA ALA A 410 7.87 -15.15 -19.82
C ALA A 410 7.09 -15.35 -21.12
N ASP A 411 7.29 -14.42 -22.06
CA ASP A 411 6.82 -14.59 -23.42
C ASP A 411 7.64 -15.70 -24.10
N LYS A 412 6.98 -16.54 -24.87
CA LYS A 412 7.63 -17.65 -25.55
C LYS A 412 8.31 -17.22 -26.84
N GLU A 413 7.82 -16.16 -27.49
CA GLU A 413 8.40 -15.66 -28.73
C GLU A 413 9.69 -14.88 -28.47
N THR A 414 9.66 -13.90 -27.56
CA THR A 414 10.82 -13.05 -27.27
C THR A 414 11.71 -13.55 -26.15
N ASN A 415 11.17 -14.41 -25.27
CA ASN A 415 11.79 -14.82 -24.01
C ASN A 415 11.80 -13.73 -22.92
N ASP A 416 11.15 -12.59 -23.14
CA ASP A 416 11.12 -11.50 -22.15
C ASP A 416 10.27 -11.90 -20.94
N ILE A 417 10.70 -11.47 -19.75
CA ILE A 417 9.91 -11.65 -18.54
C ILE A 417 8.69 -10.71 -18.58
N LEU A 418 7.51 -11.31 -18.49
CA LEU A 418 6.23 -10.58 -18.45
C LEU A 418 5.79 -10.28 -17.01
N GLY A 419 6.15 -11.15 -16.07
CA GLY A 419 5.86 -10.93 -14.66
C GLY A 419 6.45 -11.98 -13.73
N VAL A 420 6.69 -11.55 -12.50
CA VAL A 420 7.22 -12.39 -11.43
C VAL A 420 6.31 -12.27 -10.22
N HIS A 421 5.91 -13.42 -9.66
CA HIS A 421 4.94 -13.52 -8.58
C HIS A 421 5.49 -14.43 -7.50
N MET A 422 5.50 -13.95 -6.26
CA MET A 422 6.15 -14.62 -5.14
C MET A 422 5.22 -14.69 -3.93
N ILE A 423 5.27 -15.81 -3.21
CA ILE A 423 4.66 -15.97 -1.90
C ILE A 423 5.60 -16.81 -1.04
N GLY A 424 5.89 -16.39 0.18
CA GLY A 424 6.84 -17.08 1.05
C GLY A 424 7.65 -16.14 1.93
N PRO A 425 8.75 -16.62 2.55
CA PRO A 425 9.55 -15.83 3.47
C PRO A 425 10.34 -14.72 2.74
N HIS A 426 10.32 -13.49 3.25
CA HIS A 426 11.10 -12.33 2.78
C HIS A 426 10.92 -11.96 1.31
N VAL A 427 9.82 -12.38 0.69
CA VAL A 427 9.58 -12.10 -0.75
C VAL A 427 9.34 -10.62 -1.03
N THR A 428 8.94 -9.83 -0.01
CA THR A 428 8.79 -8.39 -0.17
C THR A 428 10.11 -7.63 -0.28
N ASP A 429 11.21 -8.19 0.22
CA ASP A 429 12.56 -7.67 0.02
C ASP A 429 13.16 -8.20 -1.30
N MET A 430 12.96 -9.50 -1.58
CA MET A 430 13.52 -10.16 -2.77
C MET A 430 12.95 -9.66 -4.10
N ILE A 431 11.72 -9.12 -4.12
CA ILE A 431 11.06 -8.64 -5.33
C ILE A 431 11.86 -7.56 -6.07
N SER A 432 12.79 -6.88 -5.40
CA SER A 432 13.66 -5.87 -6.02
C SER A 432 14.56 -6.46 -7.11
N GLU A 433 14.98 -7.73 -7.00
CA GLU A 433 15.72 -8.44 -8.06
C GLU A 433 14.88 -8.55 -9.34
N ALA A 434 13.63 -9.01 -9.20
CA ALA A 434 12.70 -9.11 -10.32
C ALA A 434 12.34 -7.73 -10.89
N GLY A 435 12.16 -6.72 -10.04
CA GLY A 435 11.89 -5.34 -10.48
C GLY A 435 13.03 -4.78 -11.33
N LEU A 436 14.28 -4.99 -10.91
CA LEU A 436 15.45 -4.59 -11.71
C LEU A 436 15.55 -5.39 -13.00
N ALA A 437 15.31 -6.71 -12.96
CA ALA A 437 15.31 -7.56 -14.14
C ALA A 437 14.31 -7.06 -15.19
N MET A 438 13.09 -6.68 -14.78
CA MET A 438 12.10 -6.12 -15.69
C MET A 438 12.47 -4.72 -16.21
N VAL A 439 13.17 -3.89 -15.43
CA VAL A 439 13.69 -2.60 -15.92
C VAL A 439 14.75 -2.78 -17.00
N LEU A 440 15.46 -3.91 -16.99
CA LEU A 440 16.50 -4.25 -17.97
C LEU A 440 15.96 -5.08 -19.15
N ASP A 441 14.64 -5.30 -19.22
CA ASP A 441 14.01 -6.21 -20.19
C ASP A 441 14.67 -7.60 -20.19
N ALA A 442 15.00 -8.11 -19.00
CA ALA A 442 15.70 -9.38 -18.85
C ALA A 442 14.82 -10.58 -19.22
N THR A 443 15.50 -11.64 -19.60
CA THR A 443 14.95 -12.96 -19.90
C THR A 443 15.24 -13.95 -18.76
N PRO A 444 14.49 -15.07 -18.62
CA PRO A 444 14.70 -16.04 -17.54
C PRO A 444 16.12 -16.58 -17.45
N TRP A 445 16.83 -16.75 -18.57
CA TRP A 445 18.19 -17.31 -18.53
C TRP A 445 19.18 -16.35 -17.86
N GLU A 446 19.00 -15.03 -17.96
CA GLU A 446 19.88 -14.04 -17.31
C GLU A 446 19.72 -14.06 -15.79
N ILE A 447 18.49 -14.28 -15.30
CA ILE A 447 18.26 -14.54 -13.88
C ILE A 447 18.92 -15.87 -13.49
N ALA A 448 18.71 -16.93 -14.26
CA ALA A 448 19.28 -18.24 -13.96
C ALA A 448 20.83 -18.29 -13.98
N ASP A 449 21.47 -17.51 -14.83
CA ASP A 449 22.94 -17.42 -14.96
C ASP A 449 23.57 -16.56 -13.85
N THR A 450 22.77 -15.75 -13.16
CA THR A 450 23.22 -15.00 -11.99
C THR A 450 23.67 -15.98 -10.91
N ILE A 451 24.88 -15.77 -10.37
CA ILE A 451 25.40 -16.59 -9.27
C ILE A 451 24.70 -16.18 -7.97
N HIS A 452 23.57 -16.82 -7.65
CA HIS A 452 22.88 -16.60 -6.38
C HIS A 452 23.71 -17.11 -5.20
N PRO A 453 23.83 -16.35 -4.10
CA PRO A 453 24.58 -16.78 -2.92
C PRO A 453 23.93 -18.00 -2.25
N HIS A 454 24.74 -18.94 -1.74
CA HIS A 454 24.26 -20.14 -1.05
C HIS A 454 24.75 -20.21 0.41
N PRO A 455 23.88 -20.60 1.38
CA PRO A 455 22.44 -20.79 1.25
C PRO A 455 21.69 -19.46 1.43
N THR A 456 20.82 -19.10 0.49
CA THR A 456 19.93 -17.93 0.61
C THR A 456 18.51 -18.21 0.08
N LEU A 457 17.57 -17.34 0.46
CA LEU A 457 16.21 -17.43 -0.08
C LEU A 457 16.16 -17.07 -1.57
N SER A 458 17.08 -16.22 -2.04
CA SER A 458 17.11 -15.79 -3.44
C SER A 458 17.48 -16.88 -4.42
N GLU A 459 18.03 -18.02 -3.99
CA GLU A 459 18.24 -19.20 -4.84
C GLU A 459 16.95 -19.68 -5.52
N VAL A 460 15.79 -19.46 -4.88
CA VAL A 460 14.47 -19.75 -5.47
C VAL A 460 14.24 -19.02 -6.80
N MET A 461 14.84 -17.84 -6.97
CA MET A 461 14.71 -17.03 -8.19
C MET A 461 15.41 -17.71 -9.35
N GLY A 462 16.67 -18.11 -9.16
CA GLY A 462 17.44 -18.86 -10.16
C GLY A 462 16.75 -20.15 -10.55
N GLU A 463 16.27 -20.92 -9.57
CA GLU A 463 15.54 -22.17 -9.82
C GLU A 463 14.20 -21.96 -10.53
N ALA A 464 13.43 -20.94 -10.14
CA ALA A 464 12.18 -20.60 -10.83
C ALA A 464 12.44 -20.14 -12.28
N ALA A 465 13.55 -19.45 -12.52
CA ALA A 465 13.95 -19.01 -13.84
C ALA A 465 14.40 -20.18 -14.73
N LEU A 466 15.21 -21.11 -14.18
CA LEU A 466 15.53 -22.37 -14.84
C LEU A 466 14.29 -23.22 -15.14
N ALA A 467 13.32 -23.23 -14.22
CA ALA A 467 12.07 -23.97 -14.37
C ALA A 467 11.23 -23.49 -15.56
N VAL A 468 11.38 -22.23 -16.00
CA VAL A 468 10.69 -21.70 -17.19
C VAL A 468 10.99 -22.55 -18.44
N ASP A 469 12.23 -23.06 -18.54
CA ASP A 469 12.68 -23.91 -19.64
C ASP A 469 12.81 -25.39 -19.24
N GLY A 470 12.26 -25.79 -18.08
CA GLY A 470 12.34 -27.16 -17.57
C GLY A 470 13.74 -27.61 -17.16
N LYS A 471 14.59 -26.67 -16.71
CA LYS A 471 16.00 -26.91 -16.37
C LYS A 471 16.32 -26.74 -14.87
N ALA A 472 15.31 -26.66 -14.01
CA ALA A 472 15.51 -26.54 -12.57
C ALA A 472 16.37 -27.72 -12.06
N ILE A 473 17.29 -27.44 -11.15
CA ILE A 473 18.29 -28.40 -10.67
C ILE A 473 17.80 -29.09 -9.40
N HIS A 474 17.11 -28.35 -8.53
CA HIS A 474 16.71 -28.81 -7.19
C HIS A 474 15.21 -29.15 -7.07
N SER A 475 14.52 -29.39 -8.20
CA SER A 475 13.05 -29.57 -8.27
C SER A 475 12.55 -30.93 -7.83
#